data_AF-F3FN52-F1
#
_entry.id   AF-F3FN52-F1
#
_cell.length_a   1.000
_cell.length_b   1.000
_cell.length_c   1.000
_cell.angle_alpha   90.00
_cell.angle_beta   90.00
_cell.angle_gamma   90.00
#
_symmetry.space_group_name_H-M   'P 1'
#
loop_
_entity.id
_entity.type
_entity.pdbx_description
1 polymer ?
#
loop_
_entity_poly.entity_id
_entity_poly.type
_entity_poly.pdbx_seq_one_letter_code
_entity_poly.pdbx_strand_id
1 'polypeptide(L)'
;MNGFQLTFFTEQSTNYQHLPLGEWLVEFAKREGALGATLVSGTEGLDHLGHLHTAHFLGGADHPVTVTISTDEIGCDRLLEALAKESFY
;
A
#
# COMPACT_ATOMS: atom_id res chain seq x y z
N MET A 1 -7.96 22.32 -10.66
CA MET A 1 -7.07 21.14 -10.71
C MET A 1 -7.57 20.20 -9.62
N ASN A 2 -8.02 19.00 -9.98
CA ASN A 2 -8.53 18.02 -9.01
C ASN A 2 -7.36 17.14 -8.57
N GLY A 3 -7.17 17.02 -7.25
CA GLY A 3 -6.23 16.06 -6.66
C GLY A 3 -6.98 14.78 -6.29
N PHE A 4 -6.31 13.65 -6.47
CA PHE A 4 -6.79 12.33 -6.09
C PHE A 4 -5.83 11.71 -5.08
N GLN A 5 -6.39 10.90 -4.20
CA GLN A 5 -5.65 10.13 -3.22
C GLN A 5 -6.04 8.66 -3.35
N LEU A 6 -5.05 7.80 -3.57
CA LEU A 6 -5.21 6.35 -3.48
C LEU A 6 -4.65 5.88 -2.14
N THR A 7 -5.42 5.08 -1.40
CA THR A 7 -4.99 4.52 -0.12
C THR A 7 -5.06 3.00 -0.19
N PHE A 8 -3.94 2.35 0.10
CA PHE A 8 -3.79 0.91 0.10
C PHE A 8 -3.51 0.43 1.52
N PHE A 9 -4.04 -0.75 1.84
CA PHE A 9 -3.84 -1.44 3.11
C PHE A 9 -3.24 -2.80 2.84
N THR A 10 -2.21 -3.16 3.59
CA THR A 10 -1.51 -4.45 3.52
C THR A 10 -0.94 -4.76 4.89
N GLU A 11 -0.30 -5.92 5.04
CA GLU A 11 0.50 -6.27 6.21
C GLU A 11 1.99 -6.26 5.84
N GLN A 12 2.87 -6.05 6.82
CA GLN A 12 4.32 -5.89 6.63
C GLN A 12 4.98 -7.16 6.07
N SER A 13 4.47 -8.36 6.37
CA SER A 13 5.01 -9.62 5.85
C SER A 13 4.55 -9.94 4.43
N THR A 14 3.54 -9.23 3.91
CA THR A 14 3.08 -9.40 2.53
C THR A 14 4.18 -8.96 1.59
N ASN A 15 4.67 -9.88 0.75
CA ASN A 15 5.73 -9.61 -0.20
C ASN A 15 5.19 -9.69 -1.63
N TYR A 16 5.71 -8.83 -2.49
CA TYR A 16 5.47 -8.84 -3.92
C TYR A 16 6.78 -8.63 -4.67
N GLN A 17 7.09 -9.52 -5.61
CA GLN A 17 8.36 -9.50 -6.37
C GLN A 17 9.61 -9.38 -5.47
N HIS A 18 9.63 -10.11 -4.34
CA HIS A 18 10.71 -10.12 -3.34
C HIS A 18 10.90 -8.81 -2.54
N LEU A 19 9.93 -7.90 -2.58
CA LEU A 19 9.91 -6.68 -1.80
C LEU A 19 8.65 -6.64 -0.91
N PRO A 20 8.71 -6.10 0.31
CA PRO A 20 7.49 -5.86 1.10
C PRO A 20 6.49 -5.04 0.27
N LEU A 21 5.22 -5.46 0.22
CA LEU A 21 4.23 -4.89 -0.70
C LEU A 21 4.02 -3.39 -0.45
N GLY A 22 4.09 -2.94 0.80
CA GLY A 22 4.06 -1.52 1.13
C GLY A 22 5.21 -0.73 0.48
N GLU A 23 6.43 -1.24 0.56
CA GLU A 23 7.60 -0.63 -0.09
C GLU A 23 7.49 -0.68 -1.61
N TRP A 24 7.03 -1.81 -2.15
CA TRP A 24 6.78 -1.97 -3.58
C TRP A 24 5.77 -0.94 -4.10
N LEU A 25 4.69 -0.65 -3.36
CA LEU A 25 3.69 0.35 -3.75
C LEU A 25 4.28 1.78 -3.80
N VAL A 26 5.24 2.10 -2.93
CA VAL A 26 5.94 3.40 -2.96
C VAL A 26 6.83 3.51 -4.19
N GLU A 27 7.61 2.47 -4.51
CA GLU A 27 8.44 2.47 -5.71
C GLU A 27 7.61 2.41 -7.00
N PHE A 28 6.48 1.69 -6.98
CA PHE A 28 5.47 1.70 -8.04
C PHE A 28 4.94 3.12 -8.29
N ALA A 29 4.51 3.83 -7.24
CA ALA A 29 4.01 5.19 -7.34
C ALA A 29 5.02 6.13 -8.00
N LYS A 30 6.29 6.01 -7.60
CA LYS A 30 7.41 6.79 -8.16
C LYS A 30 7.66 6.46 -9.62
N ARG A 31 7.67 5.18 -9.99
CA ARG A 31 7.85 4.71 -11.40
C ARG A 31 6.74 5.23 -12.30
N GLU A 32 5.49 5.18 -11.84
CA GLU A 32 4.32 5.62 -12.61
C GLU A 32 4.09 7.15 -12.52
N GLY A 33 5.00 7.90 -11.88
CA GLY A 33 4.98 9.37 -11.88
C GLY A 33 3.89 9.99 -11.01
N ALA A 34 3.59 9.39 -9.86
CA ALA A 34 2.74 10.02 -8.85
C ALA A 34 3.36 11.32 -8.30
N LEU A 35 2.53 12.21 -7.76
CA LEU A 35 2.98 13.47 -7.15
C LEU A 35 3.63 13.26 -5.78
N GLY A 36 3.26 12.19 -5.08
CA GLY A 36 3.87 11.80 -3.81
C GLY A 36 3.32 10.49 -3.29
N ALA A 37 4.04 9.87 -2.38
CA ALA A 37 3.60 8.67 -1.66
C ALA A 37 4.07 8.72 -0.20
N THR A 38 3.31 8.14 0.72
CA THR A 38 3.65 8.02 2.13
C THR A 38 3.26 6.64 2.64
N LEU A 39 4.19 5.96 3.30
CA LEU A 39 3.96 4.69 3.98
C LEU A 39 3.89 4.92 5.49
N VAL A 40 2.89 4.33 6.14
CA VAL A 40 2.67 4.38 7.59
C VAL A 40 2.51 2.97 8.12
N SER A 41 3.26 2.63 9.18
CA SER A 41 3.05 1.42 9.95
C SER A 41 2.00 1.67 11.05
N GLY A 42 0.94 0.86 11.06
CA GLY A 42 -0.10 0.86 12.06
C GLY A 42 0.23 -0.02 13.26
N THR A 43 -0.48 0.19 14.36
CA THR A 43 -0.39 -0.67 15.54
C THR A 43 -1.41 -1.80 15.53
N GLU A 44 -2.57 -1.58 14.90
CA GLU A 44 -3.67 -2.55 14.83
C GLU A 44 -4.41 -2.45 13.49
N GLY A 45 -4.92 -3.58 12.99
CA GLY A 45 -5.68 -3.68 11.75
C GLY A 45 -6.65 -4.85 11.80
N LEU A 46 -7.80 -4.73 11.14
CA LEU A 46 -8.81 -5.79 11.07
C LEU A 46 -8.99 -6.20 9.61
N ASP A 47 -8.80 -7.48 9.30
CA ASP A 47 -8.98 -7.99 7.95
C ASP A 47 -10.46 -8.31 7.64
N HIS A 48 -10.73 -8.71 6.40
CA HIS A 48 -12.08 -9.07 5.94
C HIS A 48 -12.61 -10.39 6.54
N LEU A 49 -11.75 -11.21 7.14
CA LEU A 49 -12.10 -12.45 7.85
C LEU A 49 -12.36 -12.17 9.34
N GLY A 50 -12.12 -10.95 9.81
CA GLY A 50 -12.27 -10.53 11.20
C GLY A 50 -11.04 -10.82 12.06
N HIS A 51 -9.89 -11.12 11.48
CA HIS A 51 -8.64 -11.29 12.23
C HIS A 51 -8.04 -9.94 12.60
N LEU A 52 -7.69 -9.81 13.88
CA LEU A 52 -7.01 -8.64 14.42
C LEU A 52 -5.49 -8.83 14.29
N HIS A 53 -4.88 -8.00 13.47
CA HIS A 53 -3.43 -7.86 13.33
C HIS A 53 -2.95 -6.79 14.30
N THR A 54 -2.06 -7.14 15.22
CA THR A 54 -1.71 -6.29 16.37
C THR A 54 -0.20 -6.28 16.58
N ALA A 55 0.45 -5.14 16.42
CA ALA A 55 1.87 -4.91 16.70
C ALA A 55 2.21 -4.93 18.21
N HIS A 56 1.78 -5.94 18.96
CA HIS A 56 2.10 -6.04 20.38
C HIS A 56 3.51 -6.62 20.59
N PHE A 57 4.27 -5.96 21.47
CA PHE A 57 5.74 -6.01 21.68
C PHE A 57 6.35 -7.41 21.97
N LEU A 58 5.56 -8.47 22.09
CA LEU A 58 6.04 -9.79 22.55
C LEU A 58 5.90 -10.92 21.50
N GLY A 59 5.31 -10.67 20.33
CA GLY A 59 4.79 -11.77 19.49
C GLY A 59 5.20 -11.84 18.02
N GLY A 60 6.08 -10.97 17.50
CA GLY A 60 6.42 -11.00 16.06
C GLY A 60 5.19 -10.82 15.17
N ALA A 61 4.26 -9.97 15.62
CA ALA A 61 3.01 -9.76 14.92
C ALA A 61 3.23 -8.98 13.63
N ASP A 62 2.44 -9.29 12.61
CA ASP A 62 2.52 -8.60 11.35
C ASP A 62 1.89 -7.21 11.47
N HIS A 63 2.67 -6.16 11.23
CA HIS A 63 2.20 -4.80 11.38
C HIS A 63 1.30 -4.44 10.19
N PRO A 64 0.10 -3.89 10.42
CA PRO A 64 -0.66 -3.26 9.34
C PRO A 64 0.17 -2.13 8.72
N VAL A 65 0.12 -2.02 7.40
CA VAL A 65 0.80 -0.99 6.63
C VAL A 65 -0.23 -0.28 5.77
N THR A 66 -0.19 1.05 5.78
CA THR A 66 -0.99 1.90 4.89
C THR A 66 -0.07 2.65 3.95
N VAL A 67 -0.35 2.62 2.65
CA VAL A 67 0.34 3.45 1.65
C VAL A 67 -0.66 4.42 1.05
N THR A 68 -0.36 5.71 1.14
CA THR A 68 -1.16 6.78 0.55
C THR A 68 -0.39 7.40 -0.61
N ILE A 69 -0.99 7.47 -1.80
CA ILE A 69 -0.42 8.05 -3.00
C ILE A 69 -1.25 9.26 -3.42
N SER A 70 -0.59 10.39 -3.63
CA SER A 70 -1.19 11.63 -4.14
C SER A 70 -0.92 11.76 -5.63
N THR A 71 -1.95 12.08 -6.41
CA THR A 71 -1.88 12.21 -7.87
C THR A 71 -2.88 13.25 -8.39
N ASP A 72 -2.74 13.65 -9.66
CA ASP A 72 -3.82 14.27 -10.42
C ASP A 72 -4.70 13.22 -11.10
N GLU A 73 -5.73 13.67 -11.82
CA GLU A 73 -6.71 12.82 -12.52
C GLU A 73 -6.06 11.85 -13.51
N ILE A 74 -5.19 12.36 -14.39
CA ILE A 74 -4.51 11.56 -15.43
C ILE A 74 -3.56 10.54 -14.78
N GLY A 75 -2.85 10.93 -13.73
CA GLY A 75 -1.99 10.03 -12.97
C GLY A 75 -2.77 8.97 -12.21
N CYS A 76 -3.98 9.27 -11.73
CA CYS A 76 -4.85 8.32 -11.05
C CYS A 76 -5.23 7.17 -12.01
N ASP A 77 -5.72 7.51 -13.19
CA ASP A 77 -6.09 6.52 -14.21
C ASP A 77 -4.87 5.67 -14.62
N ARG A 78 -3.72 6.32 -14.86
CA ARG A 78 -2.47 5.62 -15.19
C ARG A 78 -2.04 4.64 -14.10
N LEU A 79 -2.08 5.05 -12.83
CA LEU A 79 -1.74 4.21 -11.69
C LEU A 79 -2.68 3.00 -11.59
N LEU A 80 -3.98 3.21 -11.75
CA LEU A 80 -4.98 2.13 -11.69
C LEU A 80 -4.83 1.14 -12.87
N GLU A 81 -4.59 1.65 -14.09
CA GLU A 81 -4.33 0.82 -15.27
C GLU A 81 -3.03 0.01 -15.14
N ALA A 82 -1.99 0.59 -14.54
CA ALA A 82 -0.74 -0.11 -14.28
C ALA A 82 -0.92 -1.19 -13.20
N LEU A 83 -1.62 -0.89 -12.10
CA LEU A 83 -1.95 -1.88 -11.06
C LEU A 83 -2.78 -3.04 -11.60
N ALA A 84 -3.72 -2.79 -12.51
CA ALA A 84 -4.55 -3.84 -13.12
C ALA A 84 -3.75 -4.86 -13.95
N LYS A 85 -2.51 -4.55 -14.31
CA LYS A 85 -1.60 -5.46 -15.04
C LYS A 85 -0.75 -6.31 -14.09
N GLU A 86 -0.67 -5.92 -12.83
CA GLU A 86 0.07 -6.66 -11.81
C GLU A 86 -0.77 -7.84 -11.33
N SER A 87 -0.11 -8.91 -10.88
CA SER A 87 -0.79 -10.10 -10.34
C SER A 87 -0.33 -10.36 -8.92
N PHE A 88 -1.17 -9.96 -7.97
CA PHE A 88 -0.98 -10.23 -6.55
C PHE A 88 -1.51 -11.65 -6.27
N TYR A 89 -0.60 -12.60 -6.01
CA TYR A 89 -0.92 -14.00 -5.67
C TYR A 89 -0.44 -14.32 -4.26
#